data_AF-A0A2S8SWW4-F1
#
_entry.id   AF-A0A2S8SWW4-F1
#
_cell.length_a   1.000
_cell.length_b   1.000
_cell.length_c   1.000
_cell.angle_alpha   90.00
_cell.angle_beta   90.00
_cell.angle_gamma   90.00
#
_symmetry.space_group_name_H-M   'P 1'
#
loop_
_entity.id
_entity.type
_entity.pdbx_description
1 polymer ?
#
loop_
_entity_poly.entity_id
_entity_poly.type
_entity_poly.pdbx_seq_one_letter_code
_entity_poly.pdbx_strand_id
1 'polypeptide(L)'
;MSLLETKPTWKELAKESPVKRRHLLREMISLIPIANTDFLPDPWGKSIVFAEDIDWLLETLESVEANTTAPKERADYVTLLLQVAASEFRHDIELYLDALNPVIEAWRAHFDSGLKSSALERRFDWTLRPVDLISPEAEALRRQWQQNSLHAQEMDERKTKAKKENPAPLIESQLADSESEKPYAWNAIVHNLAFDADGHHQHVEHRNRPLELVGWIGASDETRGRVVESVKRFLIHVEPKKFEILHRRWNYRHENAAFKGLCLLYDLEDYDFIEALSPELWEKWAIAIVKADDSSGIYESVRRRFFLHLAYKHAPKAIVHALVMAQRAMTDEL
;
A
#
# COMPACT_ATOMS: atom_id res chain seq x y z
N MET A 1 16.04 -24.85 -20.19
CA MET A 1 16.56 -23.52 -19.77
C MET A 1 16.13 -22.49 -20.80
N SER A 2 14.95 -21.92 -20.64
CA SER A 2 14.45 -20.82 -21.48
C SER A 2 14.65 -19.53 -20.71
N LEU A 3 15.44 -18.61 -21.28
CA LEU A 3 15.63 -17.25 -20.78
C LEU A 3 14.28 -16.54 -20.88
N LEU A 4 13.59 -16.38 -19.75
CA LEU A 4 12.52 -15.39 -19.63
C LEU A 4 13.19 -14.02 -19.81
N GLU A 5 13.08 -13.45 -21.00
CA GLU A 5 13.33 -12.02 -21.21
C GLU A 5 12.47 -11.26 -20.21
N THR A 6 13.11 -10.70 -19.19
CA THR A 6 12.45 -9.85 -18.21
C THR A 6 11.96 -8.61 -18.95
N LYS A 7 10.66 -8.59 -19.26
CA LYS A 7 10.03 -7.39 -19.82
C LYS A 7 10.30 -6.22 -18.88
N PRO A 8 10.70 -5.04 -19.41
CA PRO A 8 10.97 -3.88 -18.60
C PRO A 8 9.73 -3.56 -17.76
N THR A 9 9.98 -3.31 -16.48
CA THR A 9 8.98 -2.83 -15.54
C THR A 9 8.38 -1.53 -16.06
N TRP A 10 7.15 -1.22 -15.65
CA TRP A 10 6.54 0.04 -16.03
C TRP A 10 7.37 1.26 -15.56
N LYS A 11 8.16 1.12 -14.48
CA LYS A 11 9.11 2.15 -14.01
C LYS A 11 10.22 2.39 -15.01
N GLU A 12 10.82 1.31 -15.54
CA GLU A 12 11.87 1.41 -16.56
C GLU A 12 11.31 2.05 -17.83
N LEU A 13 10.13 1.61 -18.29
CA LEU A 13 9.44 2.22 -19.43
C LEU A 13 9.07 3.70 -19.20
N ALA A 14 8.66 4.07 -17.98
CA ALA A 14 8.33 5.45 -17.63
C ALA A 14 9.59 6.32 -17.51
N LYS A 15 10.72 5.76 -17.06
CA LYS A 15 12.02 6.45 -17.00
C LYS A 15 12.62 6.70 -18.38
N GLU A 16 12.43 5.77 -19.32
CA GLU A 16 12.94 5.86 -20.70
C GLU A 16 12.36 7.04 -21.52
N SER A 17 11.25 7.66 -21.09
CA SER A 17 10.67 8.80 -21.82
C SER A 17 10.16 9.92 -20.90
N PRO A 18 11.06 10.77 -20.37
CA PRO A 18 10.70 11.90 -19.50
C PRO A 18 9.70 12.85 -20.13
N VAL A 19 9.81 13.11 -21.45
CA VAL A 19 8.89 14.00 -22.17
C VAL A 19 7.46 13.46 -22.18
N LYS A 20 7.28 12.16 -22.48
CA LYS A 20 5.95 11.53 -22.50
C LYS A 20 5.35 11.46 -21.10
N ARG A 21 6.18 11.17 -20.10
CA ARG A 21 5.79 11.14 -18.69
C ARG A 21 5.32 12.51 -18.20
N ARG A 22 6.09 13.57 -18.43
CA ARG A 22 5.73 14.94 -18.05
C ARG A 22 4.48 15.44 -18.78
N HIS A 23 4.31 15.06 -20.04
CA HIS A 23 3.07 15.33 -20.78
C HIS A 23 1.87 14.62 -20.14
N LEU A 24 1.99 13.32 -19.85
CA LEU A 24 0.95 12.56 -19.15
C LEU A 24 0.61 13.17 -17.78
N LEU A 25 1.61 13.59 -17.00
CA LEU A 25 1.41 14.27 -15.72
C LEU A 25 0.59 15.55 -15.89
N ARG A 26 0.93 16.39 -16.87
CA ARG A 26 0.16 17.61 -17.17
C ARG A 26 -1.31 17.31 -17.51
N GLU A 27 -1.56 16.31 -18.34
CA GLU A 27 -2.92 15.89 -18.67
C GLU A 27 -3.66 15.36 -17.43
N MET A 28 -3.00 14.53 -16.62
CA MET A 28 -3.59 13.98 -15.38
C MET A 28 -3.96 15.09 -14.37
N ILE A 29 -3.09 16.09 -14.21
CA ILE A 29 -3.34 17.25 -13.34
C ILE A 29 -4.60 18.01 -13.79
N SER A 30 -4.80 18.16 -15.09
CA SER A 30 -5.97 18.87 -15.63
C SER A 30 -7.29 18.10 -15.41
N LEU A 31 -7.22 16.77 -15.37
CA LEU A 31 -8.38 15.88 -15.33
C LEU A 31 -8.80 15.48 -13.91
N ILE A 32 -7.90 15.54 -12.93
CA ILE A 32 -8.12 14.99 -11.60
C ILE A 32 -7.88 16.08 -10.55
N PRO A 33 -8.84 16.40 -9.67
CA PRO A 33 -8.58 17.29 -8.54
C PRO A 33 -7.52 16.64 -7.63
N ILE A 34 -6.30 17.20 -7.56
CA ILE A 34 -5.18 16.58 -6.82
C ILE A 34 -5.32 16.79 -5.31
N ALA A 35 -6.30 17.58 -4.86
CA ALA A 35 -6.80 17.52 -3.48
C ALA A 35 -7.22 16.09 -3.05
N ASN A 36 -7.43 15.17 -4.01
CA ASN A 36 -7.52 13.72 -3.80
C ASN A 36 -6.25 13.01 -4.26
N THR A 37 -5.20 13.12 -3.45
CA THR A 37 -3.84 12.65 -3.76
C THR A 37 -3.68 11.16 -3.95
N ASP A 38 -4.70 10.36 -3.64
CA ASP A 38 -4.62 8.90 -3.73
C ASP A 38 -4.65 8.38 -5.18
N PHE A 39 -4.85 9.28 -6.15
CA PHE A 39 -4.83 8.93 -7.57
C PHE A 39 -3.44 8.97 -8.20
N LEU A 40 -2.51 9.71 -7.59
CA LEU A 40 -1.13 9.75 -8.03
C LEU A 40 -0.33 8.81 -7.14
N PRO A 41 0.44 7.92 -7.76
CA PRO A 41 0.50 6.57 -7.24
C PRO A 41 1.25 6.51 -5.91
N ASP A 42 0.69 5.71 -5.02
CA ASP A 42 0.86 5.87 -3.59
C ASP A 42 2.28 5.53 -3.05
N PRO A 43 2.56 5.85 -1.76
CA PRO A 43 3.49 5.21 -0.80
C PRO A 43 4.24 3.91 -1.15
N TRP A 44 3.64 3.01 -1.90
CA TRP A 44 4.03 1.64 -2.18
C TRP A 44 4.78 1.49 -3.52
N GLY A 45 5.37 2.59 -3.98
CA GLY A 45 6.35 2.57 -5.07
C GLY A 45 5.73 2.58 -6.45
N LYS A 46 4.56 3.19 -6.62
CA LYS A 46 3.90 3.27 -7.93
C LYS A 46 4.09 4.60 -8.66
N SER A 47 4.78 5.57 -8.05
CA SER A 47 4.82 6.96 -8.56
C SER A 47 5.34 7.03 -10.00
N ILE A 48 4.57 7.66 -10.89
CA ILE A 48 5.02 8.04 -12.23
C ILE A 48 5.75 9.39 -12.23
N VAL A 49 6.04 9.93 -11.05
CA VAL A 49 6.80 11.15 -10.83
C VAL A 49 8.10 10.75 -10.15
N PHE A 50 9.24 11.17 -10.70
CA PHE A 50 10.56 10.80 -10.20
C PHE A 50 11.38 12.03 -9.79
N ALA A 51 12.52 11.82 -9.12
CA ALA A 51 13.43 12.89 -8.74
C ALA A 51 13.89 13.74 -9.95
N GLU A 52 14.04 13.13 -11.13
CA GLU A 52 14.43 13.84 -12.36
C GLU A 52 13.31 14.75 -12.92
N ASP A 53 12.11 14.74 -12.32
CA ASP A 53 11.01 15.63 -12.68
C ASP A 53 10.93 16.89 -11.79
N ILE A 54 11.77 17.02 -10.76
CA ILE A 54 11.71 18.12 -9.79
C ILE A 54 11.93 19.48 -10.44
N ASP A 55 13.00 19.63 -11.25
CA ASP A 55 13.29 20.91 -11.92
C ASP A 55 12.12 21.33 -12.82
N TRP A 56 11.57 20.38 -13.57
CA TRP A 56 10.41 20.63 -14.43
C TRP A 56 9.16 21.01 -13.62
N LEU A 57 8.91 20.38 -12.47
CA LEU A 57 7.80 20.70 -11.59
C LEU A 57 7.95 22.11 -10.99
N LEU A 58 9.17 22.49 -10.59
CA LEU A 58 9.48 23.83 -10.07
C LEU A 58 9.29 24.90 -11.16
N GLU A 59 9.86 24.70 -12.35
CA GLU A 59 9.68 25.60 -13.50
C GLU A 59 8.20 25.74 -13.89
N THR A 60 7.45 24.63 -13.87
CA THR A 60 6.02 24.64 -14.20
C THR A 60 5.22 25.37 -13.13
N LEU A 61 5.55 25.18 -11.85
CA LEU A 61 4.91 25.88 -10.74
C LEU A 61 5.17 27.39 -10.83
N GLU A 62 6.40 27.82 -11.14
CA GLU A 62 6.74 29.23 -11.39
C GLU A 62 5.91 29.83 -12.53
N SER A 63 5.81 29.11 -13.64
CA SER A 63 5.01 29.55 -14.79
C SER A 63 3.52 29.67 -14.46
N VAL A 64 3.00 28.78 -13.60
CA VAL A 64 1.61 28.82 -13.12
C VAL A 64 1.42 29.96 -12.12
N GLU A 65 2.40 30.24 -11.26
CA GLU A 65 2.35 31.35 -10.30
C GLU A 65 2.40 32.73 -10.95
N ALA A 66 3.14 32.87 -12.04
CA ALA A 66 3.14 34.07 -12.86
C ALA A 66 1.78 34.34 -13.51
N ASN A 67 0.92 33.32 -13.61
CA ASN A 67 -0.39 33.39 -14.26
C ASN A 67 -1.51 33.30 -13.20
N THR A 68 -1.94 34.46 -12.68
CA THR A 68 -2.75 34.62 -11.45
C THR A 68 -4.15 33.97 -11.45
N THR A 69 -4.56 33.32 -12.54
CA THR A 69 -5.92 32.81 -12.76
C THR A 69 -6.15 31.34 -12.40
N ALA A 70 -5.12 30.58 -11.97
CA ALA A 70 -5.27 29.14 -11.69
C ALA A 70 -4.81 28.70 -10.27
N PRO A 71 -5.49 29.13 -9.18
CA PRO A 71 -5.15 28.72 -7.81
C PRO A 71 -5.18 27.20 -7.57
N LYS A 72 -6.05 26.49 -8.29
CA LYS A 72 -6.21 25.03 -8.20
C LYS A 72 -5.00 24.30 -8.80
N GLU A 73 -4.63 24.65 -10.02
CA GLU A 73 -3.49 24.06 -10.73
C GLU A 73 -2.19 24.23 -9.92
N ARG A 74 -2.03 25.38 -9.26
CA ARG A 74 -0.92 25.62 -8.32
C ARG A 74 -0.87 24.61 -7.16
N ALA A 75 -1.99 24.37 -6.49
CA ALA A 75 -2.06 23.42 -5.38
C ALA A 75 -1.78 21.99 -5.85
N ASP A 76 -2.20 21.68 -7.07
CA ASP A 76 -2.03 20.39 -7.71
C ASP A 76 -0.52 20.09 -7.99
N TYR A 77 0.24 21.04 -8.54
CA TYR A 77 1.70 20.89 -8.74
C TYR A 77 2.50 20.83 -7.43
N VAL A 78 2.13 21.63 -6.41
CA VAL A 78 2.75 21.57 -5.07
C VAL A 78 2.59 20.19 -4.45
N THR A 79 1.45 19.56 -4.70
CA THR A 79 1.13 18.25 -4.16
C THR A 79 1.93 17.13 -4.84
N LEU A 80 2.16 17.23 -6.16
CA LEU A 80 3.08 16.34 -6.87
C LEU A 80 4.51 16.44 -6.36
N LEU A 81 5.01 17.66 -6.11
CA LEU A 81 6.33 17.88 -5.52
C LEU A 81 6.46 17.19 -4.15
N LEU A 82 5.43 17.31 -3.30
CA LEU A 82 5.38 16.62 -2.01
C LEU A 82 5.39 15.10 -2.14
N GLN A 83 4.74 14.55 -3.16
CA GLN A 83 4.73 13.11 -3.40
C GLN A 83 6.08 12.59 -3.87
N VAL A 84 6.76 13.32 -4.76
CA VAL A 84 8.13 12.98 -5.19
C VAL A 84 9.05 12.94 -3.99
N ALA A 85 8.97 13.98 -3.15
CA ALA A 85 9.66 13.99 -1.87
C ALA A 85 9.26 12.73 -1.08
N ALA A 86 8.01 12.61 -0.62
CA ALA A 86 7.57 11.53 0.28
C ALA A 86 7.75 10.09 -0.24
N SER A 87 7.81 9.86 -1.55
CA SER A 87 8.05 8.53 -2.13
C SER A 87 9.49 8.05 -1.95
N GLU A 88 10.45 8.96 -1.86
CA GLU A 88 11.86 8.67 -1.61
C GLU A 88 12.16 8.53 -0.09
N PHE A 89 11.19 8.87 0.79
CA PHE A 89 11.40 8.99 2.25
C PHE A 89 11.49 7.66 3.02
N ARG A 90 11.26 6.52 2.37
CA ARG A 90 10.97 5.25 3.09
C ARG A 90 12.11 4.26 3.21
N HIS A 91 13.22 4.46 2.51
CA HIS A 91 14.33 3.52 2.53
C HIS A 91 15.60 4.25 2.95
N ASP A 92 15.86 4.20 4.26
CA ASP A 92 17.08 4.67 4.91
C ASP A 92 17.19 6.20 5.13
N ILE A 93 17.34 6.59 6.40
CA ILE A 93 17.37 8.01 6.82
C ILE A 93 18.67 8.72 6.36
N GLU A 94 19.71 7.95 6.04
CA GLU A 94 20.97 8.47 5.52
C GLU A 94 20.89 8.70 4.00
N LEU A 95 20.32 7.77 3.22
CA LEU A 95 19.97 8.02 1.81
C LEU A 95 18.94 9.16 1.67
N TYR A 96 18.07 9.32 2.66
CA TYR A 96 17.08 10.40 2.75
C TYR A 96 17.71 11.79 2.78
N LEU A 97 18.78 12.01 3.54
CA LEU A 97 19.44 13.32 3.59
C LEU A 97 20.16 13.63 2.27
N ASP A 98 20.79 12.61 1.67
CA ASP A 98 21.49 12.77 0.38
C ASP A 98 20.53 12.97 -0.79
N ALA A 99 19.36 12.30 -0.80
CA ALA A 99 18.33 12.45 -1.84
C ALA A 99 17.48 13.72 -1.66
N LEU A 100 17.30 14.19 -0.42
CA LEU A 100 16.67 15.48 -0.15
C LEU A 100 17.60 16.65 -0.42
N ASN A 101 18.92 16.47 -0.36
CA ASN A 101 19.85 17.56 -0.53
C ASN A 101 19.63 18.31 -1.85
N PRO A 102 19.49 17.66 -3.03
CA PRO A 102 19.16 18.36 -4.27
C PRO A 102 17.81 19.09 -4.23
N VAL A 103 16.80 18.54 -3.55
CA VAL A 103 15.46 19.16 -3.43
C VAL A 103 15.51 20.38 -2.51
N ILE A 104 16.20 20.25 -1.38
CA ILE A 104 16.44 21.31 -0.41
C ILE A 104 17.32 22.39 -1.03
N GLU A 105 18.37 22.04 -1.77
CA GLU A 105 19.28 22.98 -2.45
C GLU A 105 18.59 23.67 -3.64
N ALA A 106 17.81 22.95 -4.46
CA ALA A 106 17.00 23.56 -5.50
C ALA A 106 15.95 24.51 -4.91
N TRP A 107 15.31 24.12 -3.80
CA TRP A 107 14.36 24.96 -3.09
C TRP A 107 15.02 26.17 -2.41
N ARG A 108 16.21 26.01 -1.82
CA ARG A 108 17.01 27.10 -1.25
C ARG A 108 17.49 28.06 -2.32
N ALA A 109 18.02 27.56 -3.44
CA ALA A 109 18.42 28.37 -4.57
C ALA A 109 17.23 29.15 -5.15
N HIS A 110 16.05 28.52 -5.21
CA HIS A 110 14.80 29.18 -5.58
C HIS A 110 14.39 30.25 -4.55
N PHE A 111 14.49 29.98 -3.25
CA PHE A 111 14.22 30.96 -2.18
C PHE A 111 15.19 32.15 -2.20
N ASP A 112 16.49 31.89 -2.37
CA ASP A 112 17.57 32.89 -2.43
C ASP A 112 17.51 33.73 -3.72
N SER A 113 16.91 33.20 -4.80
CA SER A 113 16.64 33.94 -6.04
C SER A 113 15.55 35.01 -5.89
N GLY A 114 14.86 35.06 -4.74
CA GLY A 114 13.80 36.03 -4.45
C GLY A 114 12.44 35.65 -5.03
N LEU A 115 12.33 34.48 -5.68
CA LEU A 115 11.08 33.90 -6.14
C LEU A 115 10.32 33.32 -4.94
N LYS A 116 9.40 34.10 -4.37
CA LYS A 116 8.56 33.65 -3.25
C LYS A 116 7.34 32.88 -3.75
N SER A 117 7.46 31.56 -3.88
CA SER A 117 6.27 30.71 -3.96
C SER A 117 5.55 30.66 -2.60
N SER A 118 4.56 31.52 -2.42
CA SER A 118 3.71 31.55 -1.20
C SER A 118 2.91 30.27 -0.92
N ALA A 119 2.87 29.31 -1.85
CA ALA A 119 2.21 28.01 -1.68
C ALA A 119 3.19 26.95 -1.19
N LEU A 120 4.43 26.94 -1.71
CA LEU A 120 5.49 26.09 -1.16
C LEU A 120 5.82 26.51 0.27
N GLU A 121 5.97 27.81 0.54
CA GLU A 121 6.20 28.32 1.90
C GLU A 121 5.11 27.85 2.87
N ARG A 122 3.82 28.03 2.53
CA ARG A 122 2.71 27.61 3.40
C ARG A 122 2.64 26.10 3.63
N ARG A 123 3.04 25.30 2.65
CA ARG A 123 2.91 23.84 2.72
C ARG A 123 4.10 23.17 3.41
N PHE A 124 5.29 23.75 3.29
CA PHE A 124 6.52 23.27 3.90
C PHE A 124 6.94 24.04 5.16
N ASP A 125 6.17 25.03 5.62
CA ASP A 125 6.48 25.80 6.84
C ASP A 125 6.80 24.89 8.03
N TRP A 126 6.06 23.79 8.20
CA TRP A 126 6.27 22.86 9.31
C TRP A 126 7.59 22.06 9.23
N THR A 127 8.19 21.89 8.03
CA THR A 127 9.41 21.10 7.84
C THR A 127 10.66 21.97 7.63
N LEU A 128 10.51 23.07 6.91
CA LEU A 128 11.63 23.88 6.42
C LEU A 128 11.82 25.19 7.21
N ARG A 129 10.91 25.51 8.12
CA ARG A 129 11.10 26.65 9.02
C ARG A 129 12.32 26.38 9.91
N PRO A 130 13.36 27.20 9.84
CA PRO A 130 14.51 27.03 10.71
C PRO A 130 14.05 27.21 12.16
N VAL A 131 14.23 26.17 12.96
CA VAL A 131 14.02 26.22 14.40
C VAL A 131 15.38 26.51 15.04
N ASP A 132 15.46 27.61 15.78
CA ASP A 132 16.63 27.88 16.60
C ASP A 132 16.78 26.75 17.63
N LEU A 133 17.94 26.08 17.64
CA LEU A 133 18.22 24.91 18.47
C LEU A 133 18.19 25.19 19.98
N ILE A 134 18.23 26.46 20.38
CA ILE A 134 18.17 26.94 21.76
C ILE A 134 16.75 27.46 22.08
N SER A 135 15.85 27.51 21.10
CA SER A 135 14.48 28.00 21.33
C SER A 135 13.62 27.05 22.18
N PRO A 136 12.58 27.59 22.85
CA PRO A 136 11.56 26.77 23.51
C PRO A 136 10.86 25.78 22.57
N GLU A 137 10.77 26.10 21.27
CA GLU A 137 10.20 25.24 20.23
C GLU A 137 11.07 24.00 20.00
N ALA A 138 12.40 24.16 19.87
CA ALA A 138 13.32 23.03 19.78
C ALA A 138 13.25 22.13 21.02
N GLU A 139 13.09 22.70 22.21
CA GLU A 139 12.94 21.93 23.45
C GLU A 139 11.61 21.15 23.50
N ALA A 140 10.53 21.73 22.98
CA ALA A 140 9.24 21.03 22.86
C ALA A 140 9.32 19.84 21.89
N LEU A 141 9.96 20.02 20.73
CA LEU A 141 10.17 18.96 19.74
C LEU A 141 11.03 17.81 20.31
N ARG A 142 12.11 18.13 21.04
CA ARG A 142 12.93 17.12 21.74
C ARG A 142 12.12 16.32 22.76
N ARG A 143 11.28 16.99 23.55
CA ARG A 143 10.39 16.34 24.53
C ARG A 143 9.37 15.43 23.85
N GLN A 144 8.76 15.87 22.76
CA GLN A 144 7.83 15.06 21.98
C GLN A 144 8.52 13.81 21.40
N TRP A 145 9.72 13.98 20.83
CA TRP A 145 10.51 12.86 20.32
C TRP A 145 10.87 11.86 21.43
N GLN A 146 11.27 12.34 22.60
CA GLN A 146 11.56 11.49 23.77
C GLN A 146 10.31 10.72 24.21
N GLN A 147 9.15 11.37 24.31
CA GLN A 147 7.89 10.73 24.66
C GLN A 147 7.48 9.66 23.63
N ASN A 148 7.59 9.97 22.35
CA ASN A 148 7.31 9.02 21.27
C ASN A 148 8.27 7.82 21.30
N SER A 149 9.55 8.06 21.59
CA SER A 149 10.57 7.01 21.70
C SER A 149 10.32 6.09 22.89
N LEU A 150 9.97 6.64 24.06
CA LEU A 150 9.57 5.87 25.23
C LEU A 150 8.31 5.04 24.95
N HIS A 151 7.30 5.63 24.30
CA HIS A 151 6.09 4.91 23.92
C HIS A 151 6.39 3.78 22.93
N ALA A 152 7.25 4.01 21.94
CA ALA A 152 7.69 2.99 21.01
C ALA A 152 8.40 1.83 21.73
N GLN A 153 9.30 2.15 22.66
CA GLN A 153 9.99 1.16 23.48
C GLN A 153 9.02 0.35 24.35
N GLU A 154 8.07 1.00 25.03
CA GLU A 154 7.03 0.31 25.80
C GLU A 154 6.18 -0.62 24.92
N MET A 155 5.86 -0.19 23.70
CA MET A 155 5.11 -1.01 22.76
C MET A 155 5.91 -2.23 22.31
N ASP A 156 7.22 -2.10 22.08
CA ASP A 156 8.08 -3.22 21.70
C ASP A 156 8.34 -4.18 22.87
N GLU A 157 8.47 -3.67 24.10
CA GLU A 157 8.53 -4.48 25.32
C GLU A 157 7.22 -5.26 25.58
N ARG A 158 6.06 -4.65 25.30
CA ARG A 158 4.76 -5.34 25.38
C ARG A 158 4.64 -6.43 24.32
N LYS A 159 5.09 -6.19 23.09
CA LYS A 159 5.09 -7.20 22.02
C LYS A 159 5.98 -8.39 22.36
N THR A 160 7.16 -8.14 22.92
CA THR A 160 8.10 -9.21 23.33
C THR A 160 7.62 -10.00 24.55
N LYS A 161 6.90 -9.37 25.48
CA LYS A 161 6.32 -10.06 26.65
C LYS A 161 5.04 -10.83 26.35
N ALA A 162 4.26 -10.42 25.37
CA ALA A 162 3.04 -11.11 24.97
C ALA A 162 3.36 -12.33 24.09
N LYS A 163 3.99 -13.36 24.67
CA LYS A 163 4.17 -14.65 23.99
C LYS A 163 2.77 -15.26 23.79
N LYS A 164 2.35 -15.39 22.53
CA LYS A 164 1.11 -16.10 22.22
C LYS A 164 1.33 -17.59 22.50
N GLU A 165 0.28 -18.29 22.90
CA GLU A 165 0.36 -19.76 23.02
C GLU A 165 0.70 -20.39 21.65
N ASN A 166 1.28 -21.59 21.66
CA ASN A 166 1.60 -22.34 20.43
C ASN A 166 0.36 -22.35 19.51
N PRO A 167 0.47 -21.87 18.26
CA PRO A 167 -0.68 -21.72 17.37
C PRO A 167 -1.21 -23.04 16.80
N ALA A 168 -0.45 -24.14 16.86
CA ALA A 168 -0.83 -25.40 16.21
C ALA A 168 -2.18 -25.96 16.73
N PRO A 169 -2.44 -26.07 18.05
CA PRO A 169 -3.76 -26.49 18.55
C PRO A 169 -4.89 -25.53 18.16
N LEU A 170 -4.60 -24.24 18.01
CA LEU A 170 -5.59 -23.25 17.57
C LEU A 170 -5.93 -23.45 16.09
N ILE A 171 -4.94 -23.67 15.24
CA ILE A 171 -5.13 -23.96 13.81
C ILE A 171 -5.96 -25.24 13.64
N GLU A 172 -5.64 -26.30 14.38
CA GLU A 172 -6.39 -27.56 14.33
C GLU A 172 -7.86 -27.39 14.73
N SER A 173 -8.12 -26.66 15.81
CA SER A 173 -9.48 -26.31 16.24
C SER A 173 -10.23 -25.50 15.18
N GLN A 174 -9.55 -24.53 14.55
CA GLN A 174 -10.14 -23.68 13.51
C GLN A 174 -10.38 -24.43 12.19
N LEU A 175 -9.54 -25.42 11.87
CA LEU A 175 -9.77 -26.31 10.73
C LEU A 175 -11.02 -27.17 10.98
N ALA A 176 -11.19 -27.72 12.18
CA ALA A 176 -12.39 -28.44 12.56
C ALA A 176 -13.65 -27.54 12.50
N ASP A 177 -13.54 -26.28 12.90
CA ASP A 177 -14.61 -25.29 12.72
C ASP A 177 -14.91 -25.07 11.23
N SER A 178 -13.89 -24.87 10.39
CA SER A 178 -14.07 -24.71 8.94
C SER A 178 -14.71 -25.93 8.27
N GLU A 179 -14.49 -27.13 8.81
CA GLU A 179 -15.06 -28.39 8.35
C GLU A 179 -16.50 -28.60 8.80
N SER A 180 -16.87 -28.02 9.94
CA SER A 180 -18.23 -28.07 10.51
C SER A 180 -19.10 -26.88 10.10
N GLU A 181 -18.99 -26.45 8.84
CA GLU A 181 -19.80 -25.38 8.23
C GLU A 181 -19.58 -23.97 8.82
N LYS A 182 -18.44 -23.69 9.46
CA LYS A 182 -18.04 -22.33 9.86
C LYS A 182 -16.95 -21.78 8.94
N PRO A 183 -17.27 -21.39 7.69
CA PRO A 183 -16.27 -21.04 6.69
C PRO A 183 -15.44 -19.80 7.07
N TYR A 184 -15.93 -18.94 7.98
CA TYR A 184 -15.20 -17.77 8.49
C TYR A 184 -13.93 -18.11 9.29
N ALA A 185 -13.74 -19.37 9.69
CA ALA A 185 -12.56 -19.81 10.41
C ALA A 185 -11.25 -19.59 9.64
N TRP A 186 -11.30 -19.54 8.30
CA TRP A 186 -10.15 -19.21 7.45
C TRP A 186 -9.43 -17.92 7.88
N ASN A 187 -10.17 -16.87 8.27
CA ASN A 187 -9.56 -15.62 8.74
C ASN A 187 -8.63 -15.83 9.94
N ALA A 188 -9.03 -16.72 10.84
CA ALA A 188 -8.29 -17.01 12.05
C ALA A 188 -7.13 -17.99 11.76
N ILE A 189 -7.34 -18.93 10.83
CA ILE A 189 -6.29 -19.84 10.33
C ILE A 189 -5.15 -19.04 9.72
N VAL A 190 -5.43 -18.18 8.74
CA VAL A 190 -4.37 -17.41 8.04
C VAL A 190 -3.61 -16.47 8.98
N HIS A 191 -4.29 -15.92 9.99
CA HIS A 191 -3.65 -15.15 11.04
C HIS A 191 -2.71 -16.01 11.89
N ASN A 192 -3.18 -17.17 12.36
CA ASN A 192 -2.40 -18.04 13.23
C ASN A 192 -1.24 -18.73 12.50
N LEU A 193 -1.31 -18.91 11.18
CA LEU A 193 -0.18 -19.38 10.38
C LEU A 193 1.02 -18.41 10.42
N ALA A 194 0.82 -17.13 10.75
CA ALA A 194 1.92 -16.17 10.87
C ALA A 194 2.74 -16.28 12.16
N PHE A 195 2.35 -17.16 13.10
CA PHE A 195 3.05 -17.37 14.35
C PHE A 195 3.87 -18.66 14.30
N ASP A 196 5.08 -18.62 14.86
CA ASP A 196 5.89 -19.82 15.05
C ASP A 196 5.40 -20.66 16.25
N ALA A 197 6.06 -21.80 16.52
CA ALA A 197 5.69 -22.68 17.64
C ALA A 197 5.82 -22.02 19.02
N ASP A 198 6.66 -20.98 19.11
CA ASP A 198 6.85 -20.15 20.31
C ASP A 198 5.85 -18.98 20.36
N GLY A 199 4.95 -18.85 19.38
CA GLY A 199 3.98 -17.77 19.33
C GLY A 199 4.60 -16.41 19.00
N HIS A 200 5.79 -16.36 18.40
CA HIS A 200 6.34 -15.14 17.85
C HIS A 200 5.68 -14.84 16.51
N HIS A 201 5.20 -13.61 16.39
CA HIS A 201 4.62 -13.10 15.15
C HIS A 201 5.71 -12.79 14.14
N GLN A 202 5.59 -13.36 12.93
CA GLN A 202 6.43 -12.97 11.82
C GLN A 202 5.78 -11.79 11.09
N HIS A 203 6.53 -10.70 10.91
CA HIS A 203 6.09 -9.50 10.17
C HIS A 203 5.70 -9.76 8.70
N VAL A 204 5.84 -11.01 8.24
CA VAL A 204 5.40 -11.51 6.93
C VAL A 204 3.87 -11.61 6.83
N GLU A 205 3.11 -11.57 7.95
CA GLU A 205 1.63 -11.62 7.90
C GLU A 205 1.04 -10.54 6.99
N HIS A 206 1.63 -9.36 6.94
CA HIS A 206 1.12 -8.27 6.11
C HIS A 206 1.36 -8.49 4.61
N ARG A 207 2.21 -9.44 4.24
CA ARG A 207 2.47 -9.79 2.85
C ARG A 207 1.40 -10.77 2.35
N ASN A 208 1.02 -10.64 1.09
CA ASN A 208 0.11 -11.57 0.43
C ASN A 208 0.87 -12.84 0.00
N ARG A 209 1.60 -13.46 0.92
CA ARG A 209 2.51 -14.61 0.69
C ARG A 209 2.24 -15.75 1.67
N PRO A 210 1.10 -16.45 1.56
CA PRO A 210 0.71 -17.47 2.53
C PRO A 210 1.70 -18.64 2.64
N LEU A 211 2.42 -18.99 1.56
CA LEU A 211 3.43 -20.05 1.59
C LEU A 211 4.69 -19.69 2.39
N GLU A 212 4.97 -18.40 2.61
CA GLU A 212 6.10 -17.93 3.42
C GLU A 212 5.77 -17.88 4.92
N LEU A 213 4.52 -18.17 5.32
CA LEU A 213 4.12 -18.17 6.71
C LEU A 213 4.74 -19.35 7.46
N VAL A 214 5.33 -19.08 8.62
CA VAL A 214 6.04 -20.10 9.41
C VAL A 214 5.16 -21.28 9.81
N GLY A 215 3.89 -21.04 10.14
CA GLY A 215 2.92 -22.10 10.43
C GLY A 215 2.60 -22.95 9.20
N TRP A 216 2.66 -22.39 7.99
CA TRP A 216 2.49 -23.16 6.75
C TRP A 216 3.72 -24.04 6.48
N ILE A 217 4.92 -23.48 6.63
CA ILE A 217 6.19 -24.20 6.46
C ILE A 217 6.30 -25.36 7.46
N GLY A 218 5.86 -25.16 8.70
CA GLY A 218 5.89 -26.18 9.75
C GLY A 218 4.73 -27.19 9.72
N ALA A 219 3.67 -26.95 8.93
CA ALA A 219 2.51 -27.83 8.86
C ALA A 219 2.80 -29.13 8.08
N SER A 220 2.13 -30.22 8.48
CA SER A 220 2.12 -31.47 7.72
C SER A 220 1.35 -31.30 6.40
N ASP A 221 1.57 -32.20 5.44
CA ASP A 221 0.84 -32.18 4.17
C ASP A 221 -0.67 -32.38 4.37
N GLU A 222 -1.06 -33.15 5.38
CA GLU A 222 -2.46 -33.31 5.79
C GLU A 222 -3.07 -31.98 6.26
N THR A 223 -2.40 -31.28 7.18
CA THR A 223 -2.86 -29.97 7.66
C THR A 223 -2.90 -28.95 6.52
N ARG A 224 -1.90 -28.93 5.63
CA ARG A 224 -1.89 -28.06 4.44
C ARG A 224 -3.08 -28.32 3.51
N GLY A 225 -3.41 -29.59 3.26
CA GLY A 225 -4.58 -29.96 2.46
C GLY A 225 -5.88 -29.43 3.08
N ARG A 226 -6.04 -29.58 4.40
CA ARG A 226 -7.21 -29.05 5.13
C ARG A 226 -7.28 -27.52 5.08
N VAL A 227 -6.13 -26.84 5.16
CA VAL A 227 -6.04 -25.38 4.99
C VAL A 227 -6.50 -24.95 3.60
N VAL A 228 -6.07 -25.63 2.53
CA VAL A 228 -6.51 -25.34 1.15
C VAL A 228 -8.02 -25.49 1.01
N GLU A 229 -8.60 -26.57 1.53
CA GLU A 229 -10.05 -26.76 1.49
C GLU A 229 -10.82 -25.71 2.32
N SER A 230 -10.24 -25.26 3.44
CA SER A 230 -10.78 -24.14 4.22
C SER A 230 -10.85 -22.85 3.41
N VAL A 231 -9.81 -22.52 2.63
CA VAL A 231 -9.79 -21.38 1.71
C VAL A 231 -10.91 -21.47 0.68
N LYS A 232 -11.05 -22.62 0.02
CA LYS A 232 -12.07 -22.83 -1.01
C LYS A 232 -13.47 -22.62 -0.44
N ARG A 233 -13.76 -23.20 0.73
CA ARG A 233 -15.03 -22.99 1.44
C ARG A 233 -15.25 -21.53 1.82
N PHE A 234 -14.22 -20.84 2.29
CA PHE A 234 -14.30 -19.41 2.60
C PHE A 234 -14.69 -18.59 1.37
N LEU A 235 -14.00 -18.78 0.25
CA LEU A 235 -14.26 -18.05 -0.99
C LEU A 235 -15.69 -18.31 -1.51
N ILE A 236 -16.20 -19.53 -1.38
CA ILE A 236 -17.55 -19.89 -1.83
C ILE A 236 -18.63 -19.35 -0.88
N HIS A 237 -18.49 -19.58 0.43
CA HIS A 237 -19.61 -19.43 1.37
C HIS A 237 -19.58 -18.16 2.23
N VAL A 238 -18.43 -17.49 2.37
CA VAL A 238 -18.37 -16.26 3.17
C VAL A 238 -18.78 -15.07 2.31
N GLU A 239 -19.62 -14.22 2.89
CA GLU A 239 -19.95 -12.91 2.36
C GLU A 239 -18.95 -11.86 2.87
N PRO A 240 -18.44 -10.97 2.00
CA PRO A 240 -17.71 -9.80 2.45
C PRO A 240 -18.64 -8.96 3.33
N LYS A 241 -18.14 -8.50 4.48
CA LYS A 241 -18.93 -7.59 5.32
C LYS A 241 -19.20 -6.32 4.51
N LYS A 242 -20.47 -5.92 4.43
CA LYS A 242 -20.86 -4.67 3.79
C LYS A 242 -20.02 -3.52 4.37
N PHE A 243 -19.69 -2.57 3.50
CA PHE A 243 -18.75 -1.45 3.64
C PHE A 243 -18.98 -0.51 4.85
N GLU A 244 -19.89 -0.84 5.78
CA GLU A 244 -20.36 0.03 6.86
C GLU A 244 -19.31 0.35 7.93
N ILE A 245 -18.11 -0.21 7.87
CA ILE A 245 -17.05 0.11 8.83
C ILE A 245 -15.73 0.36 8.08
N LEU A 246 -15.71 1.41 7.26
CA LEU A 246 -14.45 1.98 6.74
C LEU A 246 -13.49 2.44 7.86
N HIS A 247 -14.01 2.74 9.05
CA HIS A 247 -13.33 3.56 10.06
C HIS A 247 -12.60 2.80 11.18
N ARG A 248 -12.46 1.46 11.11
CA ARG A 248 -11.70 0.72 12.13
C ARG A 248 -10.52 -0.05 11.54
N ARG A 249 -9.41 0.03 12.31
CA ARG A 249 -8.05 -0.47 12.08
C ARG A 249 -7.98 -1.74 11.24
N TRP A 250 -6.98 -1.79 10.37
CA TRP A 250 -6.65 -2.74 9.29
C TRP A 250 -6.64 -4.24 9.60
N ASN A 251 -6.98 -4.65 10.81
CA ASN A 251 -6.74 -6.00 11.27
C ASN A 251 -8.01 -6.83 11.05
N TYR A 252 -7.98 -7.73 10.07
CA TYR A 252 -8.97 -8.81 9.83
C TYR A 252 -10.26 -8.44 9.09
N ARG A 253 -10.11 -7.78 7.94
CA ARG A 253 -11.19 -7.67 6.96
C ARG A 253 -11.27 -8.96 6.13
N HIS A 254 -12.48 -9.49 5.94
CA HIS A 254 -12.73 -10.73 5.17
C HIS A 254 -12.13 -10.63 3.76
N GLU A 255 -12.06 -9.43 3.22
CA GLU A 255 -11.50 -9.06 1.94
C GLU A 255 -9.99 -9.37 1.87
N ASN A 256 -9.22 -9.02 2.90
CA ASN A 256 -7.78 -9.33 2.91
C ASN A 256 -7.57 -10.84 2.96
N ALA A 257 -8.33 -11.55 3.81
CA ALA A 257 -8.26 -13.00 3.88
C ALA A 257 -8.70 -13.69 2.57
N ALA A 258 -9.70 -13.16 1.86
CA ALA A 258 -10.10 -13.65 0.54
C ALA A 258 -8.95 -13.53 -0.46
N PHE A 259 -8.32 -12.35 -0.53
CA PHE A 259 -7.21 -12.11 -1.44
C PHE A 259 -5.99 -12.98 -1.11
N LYS A 260 -5.67 -13.15 0.18
CA LYS A 260 -4.65 -14.12 0.62
C LYS A 260 -5.00 -15.55 0.23
N GLY A 261 -6.26 -15.94 0.35
CA GLY A 261 -6.75 -17.24 -0.10
C GLY A 261 -6.52 -17.45 -1.60
N LEU A 262 -6.87 -16.46 -2.42
CA LEU A 262 -6.59 -16.48 -3.86
C LEU A 262 -5.09 -16.61 -4.13
N CYS A 263 -4.25 -15.84 -3.43
CA CYS A 263 -2.79 -15.92 -3.57
C CYS A 263 -2.25 -17.31 -3.19
N LEU A 264 -2.76 -17.94 -2.12
CA LEU A 264 -2.38 -19.31 -1.75
C LEU A 264 -2.69 -20.29 -2.89
N LEU A 265 -3.91 -20.24 -3.42
CA LEU A 265 -4.32 -21.14 -4.51
C LEU A 265 -3.51 -20.93 -5.78
N TYR A 266 -3.18 -19.67 -6.11
CA TYR A 266 -2.34 -19.35 -7.25
C TYR A 266 -0.91 -19.86 -7.08
N ASP A 267 -0.32 -19.70 -5.89
CA ASP A 267 1.04 -20.16 -5.63
C ASP A 267 1.14 -21.70 -5.59
N LEU A 268 0.03 -22.38 -5.29
CA LEU A 268 -0.11 -23.84 -5.36
C LEU A 268 -0.51 -24.35 -6.75
N GLU A 269 -0.64 -23.47 -7.74
CA GLU A 269 -1.04 -23.79 -9.11
C GLU A 269 -2.43 -24.45 -9.22
N ASP A 270 -3.35 -24.18 -8.28
CA ASP A 270 -4.74 -24.64 -8.32
C ASP A 270 -5.59 -23.74 -9.26
N TYR A 271 -5.13 -23.64 -10.51
CA TYR A 271 -5.73 -22.79 -11.53
C TYR A 271 -7.11 -23.29 -11.94
N ASP A 272 -7.33 -24.61 -11.93
CA ASP A 272 -8.63 -25.22 -12.24
C ASP A 272 -9.72 -24.69 -11.31
N PHE A 273 -9.46 -24.62 -9.99
CA PHE A 273 -10.41 -24.03 -9.05
C PHE A 273 -10.61 -22.53 -9.30
N ILE A 274 -9.53 -21.77 -9.52
CA ILE A 274 -9.59 -20.32 -9.73
C ILE A 274 -10.39 -19.98 -10.99
N GLU A 275 -10.16 -20.68 -12.10
CA GLU A 275 -10.86 -20.46 -13.37
C GLU A 275 -12.31 -20.93 -13.32
N ALA A 276 -12.62 -21.93 -12.48
CA ALA A 276 -13.98 -22.42 -12.25
C ALA A 276 -14.83 -21.50 -11.34
N LEU A 277 -14.26 -20.47 -10.72
CA LEU A 277 -15.02 -19.51 -9.92
C LEU A 277 -16.09 -18.82 -10.79
N SER A 278 -17.32 -18.82 -10.30
CA SER A 278 -18.45 -18.24 -11.02
C SER A 278 -18.34 -16.71 -11.11
N PRO A 279 -18.99 -16.07 -12.11
CA PRO A 279 -19.06 -14.61 -12.19
C PRO A 279 -19.53 -13.94 -10.90
N GLU A 280 -20.48 -14.56 -10.19
CA GLU A 280 -21.00 -14.05 -8.93
C GLU A 280 -19.94 -14.06 -7.82
N LEU A 281 -19.08 -15.08 -7.77
CA LEU A 281 -17.95 -15.12 -6.82
C LEU A 281 -16.88 -14.08 -7.16
N TRP A 282 -16.62 -13.83 -8.45
CA TRP A 282 -15.73 -12.76 -8.89
C TRP A 282 -16.29 -11.37 -8.55
N GLU A 283 -17.59 -11.17 -8.74
CA GLU A 283 -18.29 -9.95 -8.32
C GLU A 283 -18.19 -9.76 -6.80
N LYS A 284 -18.46 -10.82 -6.03
CA LYS A 284 -18.38 -10.82 -4.57
C LYS A 284 -17.01 -10.37 -4.06
N TRP A 285 -15.93 -10.87 -4.66
CA TRP A 285 -14.56 -10.56 -4.22
C TRP A 285 -13.89 -9.41 -4.98
N ALA A 286 -14.58 -8.71 -5.88
CA ALA A 286 -14.03 -7.64 -6.69
C ALA A 286 -13.35 -6.55 -5.84
N ILE A 287 -13.98 -6.13 -4.74
CA ILE A 287 -13.41 -5.13 -3.83
C ILE A 287 -12.15 -5.61 -3.12
N ALA A 288 -12.06 -6.90 -2.78
CA ALA A 288 -10.90 -7.49 -2.14
C ALA A 288 -9.68 -7.44 -3.06
N ILE A 289 -9.88 -7.77 -4.33
CA ILE A 289 -8.84 -7.75 -5.37
C ILE A 289 -8.39 -6.32 -5.66
N VAL A 290 -9.33 -5.37 -5.73
CA VAL A 290 -9.01 -3.96 -5.99
C VAL A 290 -8.26 -3.34 -4.81
N LYS A 291 -8.71 -3.57 -3.58
CA LYS A 291 -8.09 -3.00 -2.36
C LYS A 291 -6.88 -3.77 -1.84
N ALA A 292 -6.55 -4.91 -2.44
CA ALA A 292 -5.36 -5.66 -2.06
C ALA A 292 -4.14 -4.74 -2.12
N ASP A 293 -3.46 -4.63 -0.97
CA ASP A 293 -2.23 -3.88 -0.86
C ASP A 293 -1.15 -4.53 -1.74
N ASP A 294 -0.43 -3.70 -2.50
CA ASP A 294 0.63 -4.10 -3.43
C ASP A 294 2.02 -3.73 -2.86
N SER A 295 2.06 -3.43 -1.55
CA SER A 295 3.22 -2.90 -0.83
C SER A 295 4.43 -3.84 -0.74
N SER A 296 4.32 -5.12 -1.14
CA SER A 296 5.44 -6.07 -1.04
C SER A 296 6.19 -6.38 -2.35
N GLY A 297 5.99 -5.55 -3.38
CA GLY A 297 6.89 -5.43 -4.53
C GLY A 297 6.44 -6.18 -5.81
N ILE A 298 7.38 -6.39 -6.75
CA ILE A 298 7.08 -6.82 -8.14
C ILE A 298 6.26 -8.12 -8.21
N TYR A 299 6.51 -9.08 -7.32
CA TYR A 299 5.79 -10.37 -7.32
C TYR A 299 4.30 -10.25 -6.95
N GLU A 300 3.94 -9.37 -6.01
CA GLU A 300 2.52 -9.11 -5.69
C GLU A 300 1.81 -8.43 -6.86
N SER A 301 2.53 -7.56 -7.59
CA SER A 301 1.98 -6.87 -8.75
C SER A 301 1.60 -7.82 -9.90
N VAL A 302 2.27 -8.97 -10.04
CA VAL A 302 1.95 -9.98 -11.07
C VAL A 302 0.66 -10.73 -10.69
N ARG A 303 0.57 -11.22 -9.44
CA ARG A 303 -0.61 -11.94 -8.95
C ARG A 303 -1.85 -11.05 -8.95
N ARG A 304 -1.72 -9.82 -8.45
CA ARG A 304 -2.82 -8.86 -8.45
C ARG A 304 -3.28 -8.56 -9.88
N ARG A 305 -2.37 -8.40 -10.85
CA ARG A 305 -2.74 -8.23 -12.27
C ARG A 305 -3.47 -9.46 -12.83
N PHE A 306 -3.01 -10.66 -12.49
CA PHE A 306 -3.69 -11.90 -12.88
C PHE A 306 -5.12 -11.95 -12.35
N PHE A 307 -5.34 -11.69 -11.07
CA PHE A 307 -6.69 -11.68 -10.49
C PHE A 307 -7.55 -10.52 -10.99
N LEU A 308 -6.99 -9.34 -11.19
CA LEU A 308 -7.71 -8.21 -11.80
C LEU A 308 -8.17 -8.56 -13.22
N HIS A 309 -7.32 -9.23 -14.01
CA HIS A 309 -7.68 -9.66 -15.36
C HIS A 309 -8.85 -10.66 -15.34
N LEU A 310 -8.75 -11.71 -14.51
CA LEU A 310 -9.83 -12.70 -14.39
C LEU A 310 -11.11 -12.07 -13.85
N ALA A 311 -11.02 -11.30 -12.77
CA ALA A 311 -12.19 -10.66 -12.18
C ALA A 311 -12.85 -9.66 -13.15
N TYR A 312 -12.07 -8.94 -13.96
CA TYR A 312 -12.62 -8.06 -14.98
C TYR A 312 -13.27 -8.85 -16.13
N LYS A 313 -12.68 -9.98 -16.54
CA LYS A 313 -13.24 -10.87 -17.57
C LYS A 313 -14.62 -11.42 -17.15
N HIS A 314 -14.76 -11.80 -15.89
CA HIS A 314 -15.98 -12.45 -15.38
C HIS A 314 -17.00 -11.48 -14.76
N ALA A 315 -16.55 -10.39 -14.14
CA ALA A 315 -17.39 -9.42 -13.44
C ALA A 315 -16.93 -7.96 -13.70
N PRO A 316 -16.95 -7.48 -14.96
CA PRO A 316 -16.38 -6.17 -15.33
C PRO A 316 -17.06 -5.00 -14.62
N LYS A 317 -18.39 -5.05 -14.44
CA LYS A 317 -19.14 -4.00 -13.74
C LYS A 317 -18.74 -3.90 -12.26
N ALA A 318 -18.58 -5.04 -11.60
CA ALA A 318 -18.19 -5.10 -10.19
C ALA A 318 -16.79 -4.53 -9.98
N ILE A 319 -15.84 -4.83 -10.88
CA ILE A 319 -14.49 -4.29 -10.82
C ILE A 319 -14.46 -2.78 -11.04
N VAL A 320 -15.18 -2.27 -12.03
CA VAL A 320 -15.29 -0.81 -12.26
C VAL A 320 -15.91 -0.13 -11.05
N HIS A 321 -16.98 -0.70 -10.49
CA HIS A 321 -17.62 -0.16 -9.30
C HIS A 321 -16.68 -0.17 -8.08
N ALA A 322 -15.97 -1.27 -7.86
CA ALA A 322 -14.99 -1.39 -6.79
C ALA A 322 -13.85 -0.38 -6.92
N LEU A 323 -13.38 -0.08 -8.14
CA LEU A 323 -12.39 0.96 -8.40
C LEU A 323 -12.91 2.35 -8.06
N VAL A 324 -14.14 2.68 -8.46
CA VAL A 324 -14.76 3.98 -8.12
C VAL A 324 -15.00 4.10 -6.61
N MET A 325 -15.43 3.03 -5.96
CA MET A 325 -15.60 3.00 -4.50
C MET A 325 -14.28 3.14 -3.76
N ALA A 326 -13.23 2.42 -4.20
CA ALA A 326 -11.90 2.53 -3.63
C ALA A 326 -11.38 3.96 -3.77
N GLN A 327 -11.59 4.59 -4.92
CA GLN A 327 -11.26 6.00 -5.13
C GLN A 327 -11.95 6.88 -4.09
N ARG A 328 -13.28 6.84 -3.97
CA ARG A 328 -14.06 7.66 -3.01
C ARG A 328 -13.70 7.42 -1.53
N ALA A 329 -13.45 6.17 -1.15
CA ALA A 329 -13.08 5.86 0.22
C ALA A 329 -11.76 6.54 0.64
N MET A 330 -10.85 6.72 -0.31
CA MET A 330 -9.60 7.45 -0.05
C MET A 330 -9.84 8.96 0.02
N THR A 331 -10.84 9.49 -0.71
CA THR A 331 -11.21 10.92 -0.70
C THR A 331 -11.89 11.38 0.59
N ASP A 332 -12.67 10.50 1.24
CA ASP A 332 -13.45 10.81 2.45
C ASP A 332 -12.66 10.59 3.76
N GLU A 333 -11.45 10.01 3.70
CA GLU A 333 -10.54 9.81 4.85
C GLU A 333 -9.62 11.03 5.12
N LEU A 334 -9.78 12.12 4.36
CA LEU A 334 -9.08 13.41 4.47
C LEU A 334 -10.01 14.51 4.97
#